data_AF-A0A2H3IEX8-F1
#
_entry.id   AF-A0A2H3IEX8-F1
#
_cell.length_a   1.000
_cell.length_b   1.000
_cell.length_c   1.000
_cell.angle_alpha   90.00
_cell.angle_beta   90.00
_cell.angle_gamma   90.00
#
_symmetry.space_group_name_H-M   'P 1'
#
loop_
_entity.id
_entity.type
_entity.pdbx_description
1 polymer ?
#
loop_
_entity_poly.entity_id
_entity_poly.type
_entity_poly.pdbx_seq_one_letter_code
_entity_poly.pdbx_strand_id
1 'polypeptide(L)'
;MAVHLHNMLIQRGYLAPPIELIAILEELFPHSFYVDGKVPISHFPEALVARRTEARSSVDIHGHLNVKGNRLFTYQSTLNSYRHANWDPMRIPDSDVPLTSYLGAIRISQTAQLVDEETGETRFTDTNLVKRVRAQGMDDTTLLSISSKIQRQRQARVRLSEAVQLCLPEIYPTITLAQPTKTTNKCSSTKGEDAVLSGGELLKLLRWDVFSDVCGEPPRSGMNYIWIMARRMMVFTQIANDLRREHHPIHVRAYETEEGFQTNKRIGLATLALMEEDEDCLRTMAKAFEDHRFGFKQHTSYWNATEPRSLEVGPDGILFVPRHA
;
A
#
# COMPACT_ATOMS: atom_id res chain seq x y z
N MET A 1 11.88 -8.98 -11.42
CA MET A 1 12.31 -9.07 -12.85
C MET A 1 11.66 -8.03 -13.74
N ALA A 2 10.36 -8.13 -14.07
CA ALA A 2 9.70 -7.18 -14.99
C ALA A 2 9.89 -5.70 -14.58
N VAL A 3 9.72 -5.43 -13.28
CA VAL A 3 9.92 -4.11 -12.68
C VAL A 3 11.37 -3.61 -12.87
N HIS A 4 12.36 -4.44 -12.56
CA HIS A 4 13.78 -4.09 -12.75
C HIS A 4 14.14 -3.83 -14.23
N LEU A 5 13.62 -4.65 -15.15
CA LEU A 5 13.81 -4.43 -16.59
C LEU A 5 13.16 -3.13 -17.04
N HIS A 6 11.92 -2.88 -16.65
CA HIS A 6 11.21 -1.64 -16.98
C HIS A 6 11.95 -0.41 -16.45
N ASN A 7 12.44 -0.43 -15.21
CA ASN A 7 13.26 0.64 -14.67
C ASN A 7 14.53 0.86 -15.50
N MET A 8 15.30 -0.20 -15.81
CA MET A 8 16.49 -0.06 -16.67
C MET A 8 16.14 0.52 -18.04
N LEU A 9 15.08 0.05 -18.69
CA LEU A 9 14.67 0.55 -20.00
C LEU A 9 14.31 2.05 -19.97
N ILE A 10 13.73 2.54 -18.87
CA ILE A 10 13.49 3.98 -18.67
C ILE A 10 14.82 4.72 -18.47
N GLN A 11 15.66 4.26 -17.54
CA GLN A 11 16.94 4.92 -17.23
C GLN A 11 17.89 4.98 -18.44
N ARG A 12 17.79 3.99 -19.34
CA ARG A 12 18.56 3.93 -20.60
C ARG A 12 17.87 4.60 -21.78
N GLY A 13 16.67 5.17 -21.59
CA GLY A 13 15.97 5.94 -22.62
C GLY A 13 15.28 5.11 -23.71
N TYR A 14 15.17 3.79 -23.54
CA TYR A 14 14.44 2.92 -24.48
C TYR A 14 12.93 2.97 -24.29
N LEU A 15 12.46 3.43 -23.12
CA LEU A 15 11.04 3.48 -22.78
C LEU A 15 10.68 4.84 -22.17
N ALA A 16 9.82 5.60 -22.85
CA ALA A 16 9.22 6.83 -22.33
C ALA A 16 7.86 7.11 -23.00
N PRO A 17 6.79 7.42 -22.25
CA PRO A 17 6.71 7.58 -20.79
C PRO A 17 6.68 6.23 -20.03
N PRO A 18 6.85 6.19 -18.69
CA PRO A 18 6.75 4.95 -17.93
C PRO A 18 5.42 4.21 -18.16
N ILE A 19 5.47 2.87 -18.18
CA ILE A 19 4.23 2.06 -18.12
C ILE A 19 3.55 2.26 -16.77
N GLU A 20 2.36 2.87 -16.81
CA GLU A 20 1.56 3.27 -15.64
C GLU A 20 1.40 2.15 -14.61
N LEU A 21 0.99 0.95 -15.05
CA LEU A 21 0.80 -0.18 -14.14
C LEU A 21 2.07 -0.53 -13.34
N ILE A 22 3.23 -0.48 -13.98
CA ILE A 22 4.49 -0.85 -13.33
C ILE A 22 4.90 0.25 -12.35
N ALA A 23 4.75 1.51 -12.75
CA ALA A 23 4.99 2.65 -11.86
C ALA A 23 4.10 2.59 -10.59
N ILE A 24 2.82 2.25 -10.74
CA ILE A 24 1.91 2.06 -9.60
C ILE A 24 2.36 0.90 -8.70
N LEU A 25 2.82 -0.21 -9.28
CA LEU A 25 3.35 -1.33 -8.49
C LEU A 25 4.61 -0.91 -7.72
N GLU A 26 5.51 -0.15 -8.34
CA GLU A 26 6.70 0.41 -7.68
C GLU A 26 6.35 1.37 -6.55
N GLU A 27 5.33 2.22 -6.73
CA GLU A 27 4.84 3.12 -5.69
C GLU A 27 4.22 2.37 -4.51
N LEU A 28 3.42 1.33 -4.79
CA LEU A 28 2.74 0.55 -3.76
C LEU A 28 3.70 -0.35 -2.97
N PHE A 29 4.69 -0.91 -3.65
CA PHE A 29 5.54 -1.98 -3.13
C PHE A 29 7.04 -1.71 -3.34
N PRO A 30 7.55 -0.51 -2.99
CA PRO A 30 8.93 -0.13 -3.31
C PRO A 30 9.92 -1.08 -2.64
N HIS A 31 9.71 -1.39 -1.36
CA HIS A 31 10.56 -2.33 -0.61
C HIS A 31 10.45 -3.78 -1.09
N SER A 32 9.39 -4.13 -1.81
CA SER A 32 9.24 -5.47 -2.39
C SER A 32 10.08 -5.63 -3.65
N PHE A 33 10.27 -4.55 -4.41
CA PHE A 33 11.06 -4.55 -5.63
C PHE A 33 12.49 -4.09 -5.43
N TYR A 34 12.81 -3.30 -4.40
CA TYR A 34 14.13 -2.69 -4.26
C TYR A 34 14.71 -2.68 -2.84
N VAL A 35 16.04 -2.84 -2.80
CA VAL A 35 16.99 -2.23 -1.84
C VAL A 35 16.46 -1.10 -0.98
N ASP A 36 15.95 -1.28 0.23
CA ASP A 36 15.42 -0.17 1.06
C ASP A 36 14.34 0.69 0.36
N GLY A 37 13.65 0.13 -0.63
CA GLY A 37 12.68 0.86 -1.45
C GLY A 37 13.27 1.85 -2.44
N LYS A 38 14.60 1.85 -2.65
CA LYS A 38 15.29 2.80 -3.52
C LYS A 38 15.44 2.26 -4.94
N VAL A 39 14.84 2.97 -5.90
CA VAL A 39 14.94 2.63 -7.32
C VAL A 39 16.38 2.84 -7.80
N PRO A 40 17.04 1.82 -8.39
CA PRO A 40 18.41 1.95 -8.87
C PRO A 40 18.48 2.78 -10.15
N ILE A 41 19.49 3.64 -10.26
CA ILE A 41 19.81 4.42 -11.47
C ILE A 41 20.96 3.79 -12.29
N SER A 42 21.68 2.85 -11.69
CA SER A 42 22.78 2.06 -12.25
C SER A 42 22.89 0.75 -11.47
N HIS A 43 23.82 -0.14 -11.85
CA HIS A 43 24.04 -1.43 -11.17
C HIS A 43 22.74 -2.28 -11.09
N PHE A 44 22.02 -2.33 -12.21
CA PHE A 44 20.75 -3.02 -12.30
C PHE A 44 20.82 -4.53 -12.02
N PRO A 45 21.87 -5.26 -12.49
CA PRO A 45 22.05 -6.67 -12.15
C PRO A 45 22.14 -6.90 -10.65
N GLU A 46 22.95 -6.11 -9.96
CA GLU A 46 23.21 -6.21 -8.52
C GLU A 46 21.93 -5.97 -7.74
N ALA A 47 21.12 -4.99 -8.16
CA ALA A 47 19.82 -4.72 -7.57
C ALA A 47 18.85 -5.92 -7.70
N LEU A 48 18.82 -6.60 -8.86
CA LEU A 48 17.99 -7.79 -9.05
C LEU A 48 18.51 -8.97 -8.22
N VAL A 49 19.83 -9.19 -8.19
CA VAL A 49 20.46 -10.28 -7.44
C VAL A 49 20.20 -10.12 -5.94
N ALA A 50 20.40 -8.93 -5.38
CA ALA A 50 20.14 -8.65 -3.97
C ALA A 50 18.69 -9.00 -3.58
N ARG A 51 17.73 -8.60 -4.42
CA ARG A 51 16.31 -8.92 -4.19
C ARG A 51 16.01 -10.41 -4.30
N ARG A 52 16.64 -11.11 -5.24
CA ARG A 52 16.48 -12.57 -5.38
C ARG A 52 17.06 -13.31 -4.18
N THR A 53 18.18 -12.86 -3.63
CA THR A 53 18.80 -13.50 -2.46
C THR A 53 17.98 -13.33 -1.18
N GLU A 54 17.22 -12.23 -1.06
CA GLU A 54 16.28 -12.03 0.06
C GLU A 54 15.02 -12.93 -0.04
N ALA A 55 14.64 -13.29 -1.27
CA ALA A 55 13.49 -14.14 -1.54
C ALA A 55 13.79 -15.61 -1.15
N ARG A 56 13.17 -16.11 -0.07
CA ARG A 56 13.22 -17.55 0.23
C ARG A 56 12.27 -18.32 -0.68
N SER A 57 12.72 -19.45 -1.21
CA SER A 57 11.86 -20.42 -1.88
C SER A 57 10.99 -21.14 -0.84
N SER A 58 9.67 -21.00 -0.94
CA SER A 58 8.77 -21.97 -0.32
C SER A 58 8.81 -23.26 -1.15
N VAL A 59 8.70 -24.42 -0.49
CA VAL A 59 8.73 -25.72 -1.15
C VAL A 59 7.36 -26.05 -1.78
N ASP A 60 6.28 -25.43 -1.29
CA ASP A 60 4.92 -25.66 -1.78
C ASP A 60 4.15 -24.36 -2.06
N ILE A 61 3.01 -24.48 -2.73
CA ILE A 61 2.12 -23.38 -3.09
C ILE A 61 1.51 -22.67 -1.87
N HIS A 62 1.28 -23.39 -0.77
CA HIS A 62 0.70 -22.81 0.45
C HIS A 62 1.70 -21.91 1.18
N GLY A 63 2.98 -22.26 1.19
CA GLY A 63 4.04 -21.40 1.72
C GLY A 63 4.38 -20.22 0.79
N HIS A 64 4.10 -20.32 -0.52
CA HIS A 64 4.17 -19.16 -1.42
C HIS A 64 3.02 -18.16 -1.19
N LEU A 65 1.83 -18.67 -0.85
CA LEU A 65 0.65 -17.87 -0.52
C LEU A 65 0.61 -17.41 0.96
N ASN A 66 1.50 -17.95 1.79
CA ASN A 66 1.65 -17.50 3.17
C ASN A 66 2.35 -16.14 3.21
N VAL A 67 1.58 -15.08 3.44
CA VAL A 67 2.07 -13.70 3.57
C VAL A 67 3.17 -13.58 4.63
N LYS A 68 3.11 -14.35 5.73
CA LYS A 68 4.15 -14.34 6.77
C LYS A 68 5.45 -15.06 6.33
N GLY A 69 5.37 -15.92 5.33
CA GLY A 69 6.53 -16.59 4.71
C GLY A 69 7.14 -15.78 3.55
N ASN A 70 6.40 -14.82 2.99
CA ASN A 70 6.85 -13.99 1.88
C ASN A 70 7.70 -12.81 2.39
N ARG A 71 9.02 -12.91 2.23
CA ARG A 71 9.96 -11.85 2.66
C ARG A 71 9.98 -10.63 1.74
N LEU A 72 9.47 -10.73 0.53
CA LEU A 72 9.46 -9.62 -0.43
C LEU A 72 8.16 -8.82 -0.35
N PHE A 73 7.02 -9.51 -0.35
CA PHE A 73 5.69 -8.90 -0.28
C PHE A 73 5.15 -9.02 1.14
N THR A 74 5.74 -8.26 2.05
CA THR A 74 5.39 -8.22 3.48
C THR A 74 4.27 -7.24 3.79
N TYR A 75 3.88 -6.40 2.83
CA TYR A 75 2.84 -5.40 3.03
C TYR A 75 1.46 -6.06 3.14
N GLN A 76 0.78 -5.83 4.26
CA GLN A 76 -0.55 -6.34 4.51
C GLN A 76 -1.60 -5.28 4.12
N SER A 77 -2.57 -5.65 3.28
CA SER A 77 -3.69 -4.74 2.95
C SER A 77 -4.53 -4.44 4.19
N THR A 78 -5.20 -3.28 4.19
CA THR A 78 -6.01 -2.86 5.34
C THR A 78 -7.09 -3.90 5.65
N LEU A 79 -7.79 -4.40 4.64
CA LEU A 79 -8.79 -5.45 4.82
C LEU A 79 -8.21 -6.72 5.45
N ASN A 80 -6.99 -7.11 5.05
CA ASN A 80 -6.35 -8.29 5.60
C ASN A 80 -5.95 -8.08 7.07
N SER A 81 -5.47 -6.89 7.44
CA SER A 81 -5.16 -6.54 8.84
C SER A 81 -6.40 -6.61 9.73
N TYR A 82 -7.54 -6.09 9.25
CA TYR A 82 -8.80 -6.14 9.97
C TYR A 82 -9.30 -7.58 10.11
N ARG A 83 -9.22 -8.39 9.04
CA ARG A 83 -9.60 -9.80 9.08
C ARG A 83 -8.78 -10.59 10.11
N HIS A 84 -7.46 -10.41 10.14
CA HIS A 84 -6.59 -11.07 11.12
C HIS A 84 -6.88 -10.64 12.56
N ALA A 85 -7.34 -9.41 12.72
CA ALA A 85 -7.78 -8.86 13.99
C ALA A 85 -9.24 -9.24 14.34
N ASN A 86 -9.88 -10.17 13.62
CA ASN A 86 -11.30 -10.51 13.76
C ASN A 86 -12.23 -9.29 13.70
N TRP A 87 -11.90 -8.33 12.83
CA TRP A 87 -12.60 -7.06 12.65
C TRP A 87 -12.66 -6.18 13.90
N ASP A 88 -11.75 -6.40 14.85
CA ASP A 88 -11.52 -5.53 16.00
C ASP A 88 -10.28 -4.66 15.72
N PRO A 89 -10.46 -3.38 15.32
CA PRO A 89 -9.35 -2.52 14.94
C PRO A 89 -8.34 -2.30 16.07
N MET A 90 -8.75 -2.47 17.34
CA MET A 90 -7.89 -2.28 18.50
C MET A 90 -6.89 -3.43 18.69
N ARG A 91 -7.14 -4.60 18.09
CA ARG A 91 -6.21 -5.73 18.13
C ARG A 91 -5.04 -5.61 17.13
N ILE A 92 -5.13 -4.68 16.19
CA ILE A 92 -4.04 -4.42 15.23
C ILE A 92 -2.90 -3.72 15.99
N PRO A 93 -1.66 -4.22 16.00
CA PRO A 93 -0.56 -3.54 16.70
C PRO A 93 -0.15 -2.26 15.96
N ASP A 94 0.38 -1.28 16.68
CA ASP A 94 0.82 0.01 16.10
C ASP A 94 1.87 -0.12 14.99
N SER A 95 2.66 -1.20 14.99
CA SER A 95 3.62 -1.52 13.92
C SER A 95 2.93 -1.77 12.57
N ASP A 96 1.70 -2.26 12.61
CA ASP A 96 0.97 -2.74 11.43
C ASP A 96 -0.09 -1.74 10.96
N VAL A 97 -0.29 -0.65 11.72
CA VAL A 97 -1.18 0.45 11.33
C VAL A 97 -0.49 1.33 10.28
N PRO A 98 -1.11 1.53 9.10
CA PRO A 98 -0.57 2.46 8.10
C PRO A 98 -0.62 3.90 8.61
N LEU A 99 0.45 4.67 8.41
CA LEU A 99 0.55 6.04 8.91
C LEU A 99 -0.45 6.99 8.25
N THR A 100 -0.88 6.67 7.02
CA THR A 100 -1.86 7.44 6.25
C THR A 100 -3.31 6.98 6.46
N SER A 101 -3.55 6.06 7.41
CA SER A 101 -4.88 5.55 7.74
C SER A 101 -5.60 6.41 8.78
N TYR A 102 -6.93 6.44 8.73
CA TYR A 102 -7.78 7.02 9.75
C TYR A 102 -7.61 6.30 11.09
N LEU A 103 -7.40 4.98 11.11
CA LEU A 103 -7.05 4.26 12.34
C LEU A 103 -5.78 4.83 12.99
N GLY A 104 -4.73 5.08 12.19
CA GLY A 104 -3.50 5.69 12.66
C GLY A 104 -3.74 7.10 13.22
N ALA A 105 -4.50 7.91 12.49
CA ALA A 105 -4.86 9.25 12.92
C ALA A 105 -5.63 9.27 14.25
N ILE A 106 -6.59 8.34 14.43
CA ILE A 106 -7.34 8.18 15.67
C ILE A 106 -6.40 7.81 16.83
N ARG A 107 -5.47 6.87 16.63
CA ARG A 107 -4.52 6.44 17.69
C ARG A 107 -3.53 7.54 18.07
N ILE A 108 -3.06 8.31 17.09
CA ILE A 108 -2.24 9.51 17.33
C ILE A 108 -3.01 10.50 18.19
N SER A 109 -4.28 10.80 17.84
CA SER A 109 -5.11 11.73 18.62
C SER A 109 -5.39 11.27 20.06
N GLN A 110 -5.24 9.98 20.34
CA GLN A 110 -5.40 9.39 21.67
C GLN A 110 -4.08 9.26 22.43
N THR A 111 -2.94 9.59 21.80
CA THR A 111 -1.63 9.51 22.43
C THR A 111 -1.45 10.67 23.41
N ALA A 112 -0.95 10.37 24.60
CA ALA A 112 -0.73 11.38 25.64
C ALA A 112 0.25 12.47 25.17
N GLN A 113 -0.11 13.72 25.45
CA GLN A 113 0.71 14.90 25.17
C GLN A 113 1.51 15.27 26.42
N LEU A 114 2.77 15.62 26.21
CA LEU A 114 3.74 16.07 27.21
C LEU A 114 4.10 17.52 26.88
N VAL A 115 4.19 18.37 27.88
CA VAL A 115 4.72 19.73 27.70
C VAL A 115 6.18 19.70 28.08
N ASP A 116 7.05 20.09 27.15
CA ASP A 116 8.48 20.23 27.38
C ASP A 116 8.71 21.42 28.32
N GLU A 117 9.29 21.17 29.50
CA GLU A 117 9.44 22.18 30.56
C GLU A 117 10.45 23.28 30.19
N GLU A 118 11.40 23.01 29.28
CA GLU A 118 12.43 23.97 28.88
C GLU A 118 11.97 24.85 27.70
N THR A 119 11.18 24.29 26.79
CA THR A 119 10.76 24.98 25.55
C THR A 119 9.30 25.43 25.55
N GLY A 120 8.47 24.90 26.47
CA GLY A 120 7.02 25.12 26.48
C GLY A 120 6.28 24.43 25.33
N GLU A 121 6.98 23.64 24.50
CA GLU A 121 6.38 22.96 23.35
C GLU A 121 5.61 21.71 23.77
N THR A 122 4.45 21.50 23.14
CA THR A 122 3.66 20.27 23.36
C THR A 122 4.15 19.17 22.42
N ARG A 123 4.55 18.04 22.99
CA ARG A 123 5.07 16.86 22.29
C ARG A 123 4.25 15.63 22.57
N PHE A 124 4.18 14.70 21.61
CA PHE A 124 3.53 13.41 21.85
C PHE A 124 4.45 12.43 22.56
N THR A 125 3.86 11.60 23.43
CA THR A 125 4.55 10.45 24.03
C THR A 125 5.05 9.51 22.94
N ASP A 126 6.24 8.95 23.16
CA ASP A 126 7.00 8.10 22.24
C ASP A 126 6.38 6.70 22.04
N THR A 127 5.23 6.63 21.36
CA THR A 127 4.65 5.37 20.88
C THR A 127 5.34 4.90 19.61
N ASN A 128 5.18 3.61 19.27
CA ASN A 128 5.75 3.05 18.03
C ASN A 128 5.22 3.81 16.79
N LEU A 129 3.93 4.19 16.82
CA LEU A 129 3.29 4.96 15.77
C LEU A 129 3.87 6.37 15.65
N VAL A 130 4.03 7.10 16.76
CA VAL A 130 4.61 8.46 16.77
C VAL A 130 6.07 8.44 16.27
N LYS A 131 6.88 7.47 16.70
CA LYS A 131 8.26 7.31 16.21
C LYS A 131 8.32 7.09 14.69
N ARG A 132 7.44 6.23 14.16
CA ARG A 132 7.35 5.97 12.71
C ARG A 132 6.94 7.21 11.93
N VAL A 133 6.00 8.00 12.46
CA VAL A 133 5.55 9.24 11.81
C VAL A 133 6.67 10.30 11.80
N ARG A 134 7.39 10.47 12.91
CA ARG A 134 8.56 11.37 12.98
C ARG A 134 9.69 10.93 12.05
N ALA A 135 9.94 9.62 11.94
CA ALA A 135 10.92 9.08 11.00
C ALA A 135 10.58 9.39 9.52
N GLN A 136 9.31 9.67 9.20
CA GLN A 136 8.88 10.14 7.87
C GLN A 136 8.90 11.66 7.72
N GLY A 137 9.48 12.39 8.67
CA GLY A 137 9.64 13.84 8.60
C GLY A 137 8.41 14.64 9.01
N MET A 138 7.40 14.02 9.63
CA MET A 138 6.25 14.74 10.17
C MET A 138 6.53 15.17 11.61
N ASP A 139 6.45 16.47 11.85
CA ASP A 139 6.74 17.09 13.13
C ASP A 139 5.52 17.09 14.08
N ASP A 140 5.78 17.39 15.35
CA ASP A 140 4.74 17.39 16.39
C ASP A 140 3.68 18.48 16.16
N THR A 141 4.01 19.57 15.44
CA THR A 141 3.04 20.61 15.06
C THR A 141 1.99 20.07 14.08
N THR A 142 2.42 19.27 13.09
CA THR A 142 1.53 18.59 12.16
C THR A 142 0.67 17.55 12.87
N LEU A 143 1.26 16.79 13.80
CA LEU A 143 0.53 15.82 14.62
C LEU A 143 -0.55 16.47 15.49
N LEU A 144 -0.26 17.63 16.10
CA LEU A 144 -1.23 18.39 16.90
C LEU A 144 -2.38 18.91 16.03
N SER A 145 -2.07 19.36 14.80
CA SER A 145 -3.08 19.75 13.81
C SER A 145 -4.04 18.59 13.49
N ILE A 146 -3.49 17.39 13.25
CA ILE A 146 -4.30 16.18 13.01
C ILE A 146 -5.17 15.83 14.23
N SER A 147 -4.57 15.81 15.42
CA SER A 147 -5.27 15.50 16.67
C SER A 147 -6.43 16.47 16.92
N SER A 148 -6.19 17.78 16.77
CA SER A 148 -7.19 18.82 16.99
C SER A 148 -8.36 18.72 16.00
N LYS A 149 -8.12 18.38 14.73
CA LYS A 149 -9.19 18.19 13.72
C LYS A 149 -10.09 17.00 14.07
N ILE A 150 -9.50 15.86 14.47
CA ILE A 150 -10.24 14.68 14.90
C ILE A 150 -11.08 14.99 16.14
N GLN A 151 -10.52 15.73 17.09
CA GLN A 151 -11.23 16.09 18.31
C GLN A 151 -12.36 17.10 18.06
N ARG A 152 -12.16 18.08 17.16
CA ARG A 152 -13.23 18.99 16.71
C ARG A 152 -14.37 18.25 16.04
N GLN A 153 -14.08 17.27 15.18
CA GLN A 153 -15.12 16.44 14.57
C GLN A 153 -15.93 15.64 15.60
N ARG A 154 -15.25 15.07 16.60
CA ARG A 154 -15.93 14.40 17.72
C ARG A 154 -16.88 15.36 18.43
N GLN A 155 -16.38 16.53 18.81
CA GLN A 155 -17.17 17.54 19.53
C GLN A 155 -18.35 18.08 18.71
N ALA A 156 -18.16 18.34 17.42
CA ALA A 156 -19.24 18.82 16.54
C ALA A 156 -20.36 17.79 16.36
N ARG A 157 -20.03 16.48 16.32
CA ARG A 157 -21.02 15.41 16.17
C ARG A 157 -21.78 15.10 17.46
N VAL A 158 -21.12 15.15 18.62
CA VAL A 158 -21.78 15.06 19.92
C VAL A 158 -22.84 16.16 20.04
N ARG A 159 -22.48 17.41 19.70
CA ARG A 159 -23.40 18.54 19.71
C ARG A 159 -24.59 18.38 18.76
N LEU A 160 -24.38 17.83 17.56
CA LEU A 160 -25.47 17.56 16.62
C LEU A 160 -26.41 16.46 17.12
N SER A 161 -25.88 15.40 17.74
CA SER A 161 -26.70 14.34 18.33
C SER A 161 -27.55 14.86 19.49
N GLU A 162 -26.98 15.67 20.37
CA GLU A 162 -27.68 16.30 21.50
C GLU A 162 -28.75 17.29 21.01
N ALA A 163 -28.43 18.12 20.02
CA ALA A 163 -29.38 19.07 19.44
C ALA A 163 -30.56 18.35 18.76
N VAL A 164 -30.31 17.24 18.04
CA VAL A 164 -31.39 16.44 17.43
C VAL A 164 -32.24 15.76 18.50
N GLN A 165 -31.67 15.31 19.62
CA GLN A 165 -32.42 14.75 20.75
C GLN A 165 -33.27 15.79 21.48
N LEU A 166 -32.83 17.05 21.55
CA LEU A 166 -33.60 18.14 22.14
C LEU A 166 -34.77 18.61 21.25
N CYS A 167 -34.75 18.32 19.94
CA CYS A 167 -35.75 18.78 18.97
C CYS A 167 -36.80 17.72 18.59
N LEU A 168 -36.75 16.50 19.14
CA LEU A 168 -37.72 15.45 18.85
C LEU A 168 -38.92 15.51 19.83
N PRO A 169 -40.18 15.66 19.34
CA PRO A 169 -41.36 15.58 20.20
C PRO A 169 -41.59 14.14 20.70
N GLU A 170 -42.09 14.01 21.95
CA GLU A 170 -42.27 12.74 22.72
C GLU A 170 -43.14 11.64 22.05
N ILE A 171 -43.66 11.85 20.83
CA ILE A 171 -44.79 11.09 20.27
C ILE A 171 -44.36 9.97 19.31
N TYR A 172 -43.07 9.83 18.99
CA TYR A 172 -42.64 8.64 18.26
C TYR A 172 -42.49 7.48 19.25
N PRO A 173 -43.26 6.37 19.13
CA PRO A 173 -42.95 5.17 19.88
C PRO A 173 -41.53 4.81 19.49
N THR A 174 -40.63 4.89 20.47
CA THR A 174 -39.22 4.53 20.38
C THR A 174 -39.11 3.39 19.38
N ILE A 175 -38.62 3.67 18.17
CA ILE A 175 -38.12 2.60 17.31
C ILE A 175 -36.95 2.10 18.14
N THR A 176 -37.20 1.05 18.90
CA THR A 176 -36.17 0.25 19.54
C THR A 176 -35.45 -0.41 18.37
N LEU A 177 -34.64 0.36 17.65
CA LEU A 177 -33.39 -0.12 17.10
C LEU A 177 -32.80 -0.84 18.29
N ALA A 178 -32.85 -2.17 18.27
CA ALA A 178 -32.42 -3.02 19.36
C ALA A 178 -31.13 -2.38 19.88
N GLN A 179 -31.21 -1.77 21.07
CA GLN A 179 -30.02 -1.23 21.69
C GLN A 179 -29.10 -2.45 21.70
N PRO A 180 -27.90 -2.37 21.08
CA PRO A 180 -26.97 -3.47 21.18
C PRO A 180 -26.92 -3.77 22.67
N THR A 181 -27.32 -5.00 23.01
CA THR A 181 -27.34 -5.49 24.37
C THR A 181 -26.04 -5.02 24.99
N LYS A 182 -26.10 -4.51 26.22
CA LYS A 182 -24.93 -4.06 26.99
C LYS A 182 -24.00 -5.25 27.29
N THR A 183 -23.60 -6.04 26.31
CA THR A 183 -22.29 -6.66 26.21
C THR A 183 -21.34 -5.58 25.68
N THR A 184 -21.22 -4.49 26.42
CA THR A 184 -20.04 -3.65 26.32
C THR A 184 -18.88 -4.53 26.77
N ASN A 185 -18.19 -5.13 25.80
CA ASN A 185 -16.75 -5.33 25.94
C ASN A 185 -16.18 -3.93 26.12
N LYS A 186 -16.19 -3.43 27.36
CA LYS A 186 -15.48 -2.23 27.76
C LYS A 186 -14.03 -2.50 27.40
N CYS A 187 -13.56 -1.85 26.35
CA CYS A 187 -12.15 -1.75 26.06
C CYS A 187 -11.56 -0.91 27.19
N SER A 188 -11.18 -1.57 28.28
CA SER A 188 -10.65 -0.94 29.47
C SER A 188 -9.14 -0.79 29.30
N SER A 189 -8.72 0.31 28.69
CA SER A 189 -7.45 0.92 29.08
C SER A 189 -7.77 1.95 30.16
N THR A 190 -7.39 1.64 31.38
CA THR A 190 -7.36 2.60 32.49
C THR A 190 -6.45 3.78 32.11
N LYS A 191 -7.05 4.93 31.75
CA LYS A 191 -6.63 6.31 32.06
C LYS A 191 -7.36 7.31 31.13
N GLY A 192 -8.13 8.22 31.73
CA GLY A 192 -8.78 9.38 31.09
C GLY A 192 -10.18 9.08 30.55
N GLU A 193 -11.21 9.67 31.16
CA GLU A 193 -12.61 9.71 30.69
C GLU A 193 -12.80 10.59 29.43
N ASP A 194 -11.76 10.76 28.60
CA ASP A 194 -11.85 11.44 27.33
C ASP A 194 -12.44 10.50 26.28
N ALA A 195 -13.77 10.42 26.28
CA ALA A 195 -14.66 9.97 25.21
C ALA A 195 -14.09 8.89 24.27
N VAL A 196 -14.11 7.64 24.74
CA VAL A 196 -13.94 6.45 23.90
C VAL A 196 -15.00 6.52 22.78
N LEU A 197 -14.55 6.54 21.52
CA LEU A 197 -15.45 6.52 20.35
C LEU A 197 -16.41 5.34 20.46
N SER A 198 -17.70 5.56 20.23
CA SER A 198 -18.64 4.44 20.10
C SER A 198 -18.27 3.60 18.88
N GLY A 199 -18.60 2.29 18.90
CA GLY A 199 -18.28 1.39 17.78
C GLY A 199 -18.83 1.87 16.43
N GLY A 200 -20.00 2.51 16.43
CA GLY A 200 -20.59 3.08 15.20
C GLY A 200 -19.85 4.32 14.69
N GLU A 201 -19.34 5.17 15.58
CA GLU A 201 -18.52 6.34 15.19
C GLU A 201 -17.16 5.91 14.67
N LEU A 202 -16.55 4.92 15.31
CA LEU A 202 -15.31 4.31 14.86
C LEU A 202 -15.51 3.73 13.45
N LEU A 203 -16.55 2.92 13.23
CA LEU A 203 -16.82 2.33 11.91
C LEU A 203 -17.04 3.39 10.82
N LYS A 204 -17.71 4.52 11.14
CA LYS A 204 -17.89 5.64 10.19
C LYS A 204 -16.57 6.29 9.77
N LEU A 205 -15.54 6.27 10.61
CA LEU A 205 -14.21 6.76 10.26
C LEU A 205 -13.43 5.68 9.51
N LEU A 206 -13.44 4.44 10.00
CA LEU A 206 -12.67 3.34 9.41
C LEU A 206 -13.20 2.87 8.05
N ARG A 207 -14.44 3.21 7.68
CA ARG A 207 -14.95 2.97 6.32
C ARG A 207 -14.05 3.62 5.25
N TRP A 208 -13.39 4.72 5.58
CA TRP A 208 -12.47 5.41 4.67
C TRP A 208 -11.18 4.63 4.43
N ASP A 209 -10.70 3.91 5.46
CA ASP A 209 -9.55 3.02 5.31
C ASP A 209 -9.89 1.82 4.43
N VAL A 210 -11.09 1.25 4.60
CA VAL A 210 -11.61 0.17 3.75
C VAL A 210 -11.81 0.66 2.31
N PHE A 211 -12.45 1.82 2.14
CA PHE A 211 -12.63 2.44 0.83
C PHE A 211 -11.29 2.70 0.14
N SER A 212 -10.31 3.27 0.84
CA SER A 212 -9.00 3.55 0.26
C SER A 212 -8.27 2.27 -0.16
N ASP A 213 -8.47 1.16 0.56
CA ASP A 213 -7.83 -0.12 0.24
C ASP A 213 -8.46 -0.80 -0.98
N VAL A 214 -9.77 -0.61 -1.19
CA VAL A 214 -10.55 -1.28 -2.25
C VAL A 214 -10.73 -0.42 -3.51
N CYS A 215 -11.03 0.86 -3.34
CA CYS A 215 -11.43 1.78 -4.41
C CYS A 215 -10.47 2.98 -4.57
N GLY A 216 -9.58 3.21 -3.60
CA GLY A 216 -8.68 4.35 -3.57
C GLY A 216 -7.62 4.34 -4.67
N GLU A 217 -6.68 5.27 -4.57
CA GLU A 217 -5.62 5.45 -5.57
C GLU A 217 -4.24 5.39 -4.88
N PRO A 218 -3.48 4.28 -5.03
CA PRO A 218 -3.84 3.04 -5.72
C PRO A 218 -4.61 2.03 -4.83
N PRO A 219 -5.57 1.27 -5.38
CA PRO A 219 -6.45 0.37 -4.62
C PRO A 219 -5.83 -1.02 -4.41
N ARG A 220 -5.08 -1.20 -3.32
CA ARG A 220 -4.33 -2.45 -3.06
C ARG A 220 -5.19 -3.71 -3.15
N SER A 221 -6.32 -3.76 -2.46
CA SER A 221 -7.25 -4.90 -2.51
C SER A 221 -8.16 -4.88 -3.75
N GLY A 222 -8.25 -3.74 -4.44
CA GLY A 222 -9.00 -3.60 -5.70
C GLY A 222 -8.23 -4.04 -6.94
N MET A 223 -6.94 -4.33 -6.84
CA MET A 223 -6.11 -4.76 -7.96
C MET A 223 -6.43 -6.20 -8.40
N ASN A 224 -6.55 -6.38 -9.71
CA ASN A 224 -6.72 -7.69 -10.30
C ASN A 224 -5.36 -8.37 -10.51
N TYR A 225 -4.80 -8.92 -9.43
CA TYR A 225 -3.46 -9.52 -9.42
C TYR A 225 -3.30 -10.67 -10.44
N ILE A 226 -4.37 -11.41 -10.73
CA ILE A 226 -4.36 -12.49 -11.74
C ILE A 226 -4.11 -11.89 -13.13
N TRP A 227 -4.85 -10.85 -13.50
CA TRP A 227 -4.66 -10.18 -14.80
C TRP A 227 -3.32 -9.46 -14.89
N ILE A 228 -2.87 -8.82 -13.81
CA ILE A 228 -1.54 -8.22 -13.74
C ILE A 228 -0.47 -9.28 -14.03
N MET A 229 -0.54 -10.43 -13.35
CA MET A 229 0.41 -11.53 -13.55
C MET A 229 0.34 -12.11 -14.96
N ALA A 230 -0.86 -12.38 -15.47
CA ALA A 230 -1.07 -12.88 -16.82
C ALA A 230 -0.43 -11.94 -17.86
N ARG A 231 -0.63 -10.63 -17.72
CA ARG A 231 -0.03 -9.65 -18.64
C ARG A 231 1.50 -9.62 -18.55
N ARG A 232 2.07 -9.72 -17.34
CA ARG A 232 3.54 -9.82 -17.20
C ARG A 232 4.08 -11.07 -17.89
N MET A 233 3.35 -12.19 -17.81
CA MET A 233 3.71 -13.43 -18.49
C MET A 233 3.65 -13.27 -20.02
N MET A 234 2.66 -12.57 -20.55
CA MET A 234 2.56 -12.26 -21.97
C MET A 234 3.76 -11.43 -22.47
N VAL A 235 4.17 -10.39 -21.74
CA VAL A 235 5.36 -9.58 -22.09
C VAL A 235 6.59 -10.46 -22.24
N PHE A 236 6.91 -11.27 -21.22
CA PHE A 236 8.08 -12.16 -21.30
C PHE A 236 7.96 -13.22 -22.39
N THR A 237 6.74 -13.63 -22.73
CA THR A 237 6.51 -14.58 -23.82
C THR A 237 6.79 -13.92 -25.17
N GLN A 238 6.33 -12.69 -25.38
CA GLN A 238 6.64 -11.93 -26.58
C GLN A 238 8.16 -11.69 -26.70
N ILE A 239 8.81 -11.19 -25.64
CA ILE A 239 10.26 -10.96 -25.64
C ILE A 239 11.02 -12.23 -26.04
N ALA A 240 10.71 -13.37 -25.40
CA ALA A 240 11.37 -14.63 -25.71
C ALA A 240 11.15 -15.06 -27.16
N ASN A 241 9.92 -14.91 -27.68
CA ASN A 241 9.60 -15.27 -29.06
C ASN A 241 10.30 -14.37 -30.08
N ASP A 242 10.34 -13.06 -29.83
CA ASP A 242 10.96 -12.09 -30.74
C ASP A 242 12.48 -12.32 -30.80
N LEU A 243 13.14 -12.42 -29.64
CA LEU A 243 14.57 -12.74 -29.57
C LEU A 243 14.90 -14.13 -30.16
N ARG A 244 14.00 -15.10 -30.01
CA ARG A 244 14.17 -16.42 -30.63
C ARG A 244 14.14 -16.34 -32.16
N ARG A 245 13.20 -15.57 -32.72
CA ARG A 245 13.07 -15.39 -34.17
C ARG A 245 14.30 -14.73 -34.79
N GLU A 246 14.93 -13.85 -34.04
CA GLU A 246 16.18 -13.17 -34.41
C GLU A 246 17.43 -14.01 -34.14
N HIS A 247 17.26 -15.23 -33.60
CA HIS A 247 18.37 -16.08 -33.14
C HIS A 247 19.32 -15.35 -32.18
N HIS A 248 18.76 -14.47 -31.34
CA HIS A 248 19.54 -13.58 -30.51
C HIS A 248 20.38 -14.36 -29.47
N PRO A 249 21.68 -14.03 -29.28
CA PRO A 249 22.56 -14.77 -28.36
C PRO A 249 22.02 -14.87 -26.92
N ILE A 250 21.41 -13.80 -26.40
CA ILE A 250 20.79 -13.78 -25.06
C ILE A 250 19.66 -14.81 -24.94
N HIS A 251 18.83 -15.02 -25.99
CA HIS A 251 17.79 -16.05 -25.95
C HIS A 251 18.43 -17.44 -25.89
N VAL A 252 19.39 -17.72 -26.78
CA VAL A 252 20.09 -19.02 -26.84
C VAL A 252 20.72 -19.34 -25.48
N ARG A 253 21.38 -18.35 -24.86
CA ARG A 253 21.98 -18.51 -23.53
C ARG A 253 20.95 -18.79 -22.45
N ALA A 254 19.90 -17.98 -22.37
CA ALA A 254 18.87 -18.15 -21.35
C ALA A 254 18.01 -19.43 -21.51
N TYR A 255 17.84 -19.93 -22.74
CA TYR A 255 16.88 -21.01 -23.03
C TYR A 255 17.51 -22.36 -23.39
N GLU A 256 18.76 -22.37 -23.88
CA GLU A 256 19.37 -23.55 -24.50
C GLU A 256 20.71 -23.93 -23.86
N THR A 257 21.62 -22.99 -23.63
CA THR A 257 23.01 -23.34 -23.27
C THR A 257 23.36 -23.21 -21.79
N GLU A 258 22.84 -22.21 -21.06
CA GLU A 258 23.21 -22.04 -19.64
C GLU A 258 22.34 -22.90 -18.72
N GLU A 259 22.95 -23.95 -18.15
CA GLU A 259 22.28 -24.90 -17.24
C GLU A 259 21.62 -24.19 -16.04
N GLY A 260 22.23 -23.12 -15.55
CA GLY A 260 21.71 -22.32 -14.42
C GLY A 260 20.33 -21.70 -14.66
N PHE A 261 19.89 -21.58 -15.92
CA PHE A 261 18.60 -20.99 -16.27
C PHE A 261 17.56 -22.00 -16.76
N GLN A 262 17.89 -23.29 -16.87
CA GLN A 262 16.99 -24.30 -17.43
C GLN A 262 15.66 -24.42 -16.67
N THR A 263 15.69 -24.26 -15.35
CA THR A 263 14.48 -24.28 -14.51
C THR A 263 13.76 -22.93 -14.47
N ASN A 264 14.42 -21.83 -14.84
CA ASN A 264 13.91 -20.46 -14.68
C ASN A 264 14.33 -19.54 -15.84
N LYS A 265 13.94 -19.89 -17.07
CA LYS A 265 14.39 -19.23 -18.31
C LYS A 265 14.11 -17.71 -18.35
N ARG A 266 12.97 -17.27 -17.80
CA ARG A 266 12.63 -15.83 -17.70
C ARG A 266 13.57 -15.05 -16.77
N ILE A 267 14.06 -15.71 -15.72
CA ILE A 267 15.06 -15.12 -14.82
C ILE A 267 16.37 -14.97 -15.57
N GLY A 268 16.82 -16.02 -16.28
CA GLY A 268 17.99 -15.94 -17.14
C GLY A 268 17.92 -14.80 -18.13
N LEU A 269 16.81 -14.72 -18.86
CA LEU A 269 16.59 -13.67 -19.85
C LEU A 269 16.68 -12.26 -19.25
N ALA A 270 16.03 -12.04 -18.11
CA ALA A 270 16.06 -10.74 -17.44
C ALA A 270 17.46 -10.42 -16.89
N THR A 271 18.13 -11.41 -16.28
CA THR A 271 19.48 -11.24 -15.72
C THR A 271 20.50 -10.91 -16.81
N LEU A 272 20.51 -11.66 -17.91
CA LEU A 272 21.43 -11.43 -19.03
C LEU A 272 21.22 -10.05 -19.64
N ALA A 273 19.96 -9.65 -19.88
CA ALA A 273 19.67 -8.33 -20.42
C ALA A 273 20.09 -7.18 -19.49
N LEU A 274 19.92 -7.34 -18.16
CA LEU A 274 20.40 -6.35 -17.19
C LEU A 274 21.94 -6.27 -17.15
N MET A 275 22.64 -7.40 -17.37
CA MET A 275 24.10 -7.49 -17.28
C MET A 275 24.81 -7.00 -18.53
N GLU A 276 24.30 -7.39 -19.70
CA GLU A 276 24.94 -7.12 -20.98
C GLU A 276 24.53 -5.78 -21.55
N GLU A 277 23.34 -5.29 -21.18
CA GLU A 277 22.76 -4.03 -21.68
C GLU A 277 22.81 -3.92 -23.22
N ASP A 278 22.73 -5.06 -23.92
CA ASP A 278 22.81 -5.17 -25.37
C ASP A 278 21.68 -4.37 -26.04
N GLU A 279 22.03 -3.46 -26.95
CA GLU A 279 21.07 -2.48 -27.49
C GLU A 279 19.91 -3.16 -28.23
N ASP A 280 20.18 -4.18 -29.04
CA ASP A 280 19.16 -4.86 -29.83
C ASP A 280 18.19 -5.61 -28.92
N CYS A 281 18.73 -6.29 -27.91
CA CYS A 281 17.93 -6.92 -26.86
C CYS A 281 17.05 -5.90 -26.11
N LEU A 282 17.62 -4.76 -25.70
CA LEU A 282 16.88 -3.73 -24.96
C LEU A 282 15.78 -3.08 -25.81
N ARG A 283 16.02 -2.85 -27.11
CA ARG A 283 14.99 -2.37 -28.05
C ARG A 283 13.85 -3.37 -28.21
N THR A 284 14.17 -4.66 -28.37
CA THR A 284 13.16 -5.72 -28.45
C THR A 284 12.34 -5.84 -27.15
N MET A 285 13.00 -5.73 -25.99
CA MET A 285 12.31 -5.71 -24.71
C MET A 285 11.39 -4.48 -24.55
N ALA A 286 11.89 -3.28 -24.86
CA ALA A 286 11.09 -2.05 -24.81
C ALA A 286 9.86 -2.14 -25.71
N LYS A 287 10.02 -2.63 -26.94
CA LYS A 287 8.90 -2.85 -27.85
C LYS A 287 7.85 -3.79 -27.26
N ALA A 288 8.25 -4.92 -26.69
CA ALA A 288 7.29 -5.84 -26.07
C ALA A 288 6.56 -5.21 -24.87
N PHE A 289 7.25 -4.37 -24.10
CA PHE A 289 6.65 -3.57 -23.02
C PHE A 289 5.63 -2.55 -23.56
N GLU A 290 5.95 -1.86 -24.67
CA GLU A 290 5.07 -0.90 -25.37
C GLU A 290 3.84 -1.56 -26.00
N ASP A 291 4.03 -2.66 -26.73
CA ASP A 291 2.93 -3.46 -27.31
C ASP A 291 1.98 -3.98 -26.21
N HIS A 292 2.51 -4.07 -24.99
CA HIS A 292 1.77 -4.45 -23.80
C HIS A 292 1.48 -3.28 -22.85
N ARG A 293 1.49 -2.04 -23.35
CA ARG A 293 1.09 -0.85 -22.59
C ARG A 293 -0.41 -0.86 -22.37
N PHE A 294 -0.84 -1.00 -21.12
CA PHE A 294 -2.23 -0.80 -20.70
C PHE A 294 -2.26 0.24 -19.61
N GLY A 295 -3.28 1.09 -19.67
CA GLY A 295 -3.61 1.94 -18.55
C GLY A 295 -4.12 1.12 -17.37
N PHE A 296 -3.85 1.59 -16.15
CA PHE A 296 -4.25 0.92 -14.92
C PHE A 296 -5.77 0.63 -14.88
N LYS A 297 -6.56 1.56 -15.40
CA LYS A 297 -8.04 1.57 -15.31
C LYS A 297 -8.75 0.56 -16.21
N GLN A 298 -8.12 0.07 -17.28
CA GLN A 298 -8.86 -0.73 -18.27
C GLN A 298 -9.00 -2.20 -17.86
N HIS A 299 -8.00 -2.81 -17.18
CA HIS A 299 -8.04 -4.26 -16.87
C HIS A 299 -7.30 -4.69 -15.60
N THR A 300 -6.73 -3.75 -14.82
CA THR A 300 -5.88 -4.11 -13.67
C THR A 300 -6.49 -3.79 -12.31
N SER A 301 -7.69 -3.22 -12.31
CA SER A 301 -8.58 -3.07 -11.16
C SER A 301 -9.84 -3.89 -11.40
N TYR A 302 -10.49 -4.38 -10.34
CA TYR A 302 -11.85 -4.94 -10.41
C TYR A 302 -12.90 -3.86 -10.73
N TRP A 303 -12.52 -2.58 -10.63
CA TRP A 303 -13.38 -1.43 -10.85
C TRP A 303 -13.03 -0.71 -12.16
N ASN A 304 -14.05 -0.37 -12.94
CA ASN A 304 -13.90 0.39 -14.19
C ASN A 304 -13.53 1.87 -13.95
N ALA A 305 -13.71 2.37 -12.73
CA ALA A 305 -13.24 3.66 -12.27
C ALA A 305 -12.64 3.49 -10.87
N THR A 306 -11.39 3.89 -10.68
CA THR A 306 -10.92 4.27 -9.35
C THR A 306 -11.46 5.66 -9.07
N GLU A 307 -12.13 5.82 -7.93
CA GLU A 307 -12.51 7.14 -7.50
C GLU A 307 -11.25 7.82 -6.96
N PRO A 308 -10.78 8.92 -7.60
CA PRO A 308 -9.63 9.62 -7.09
C PRO A 308 -9.93 10.03 -5.66
N ARG A 309 -8.90 10.01 -4.81
CA ARG A 309 -8.99 10.34 -3.39
C ARG A 309 -9.60 11.73 -3.12
N SER A 310 -9.73 12.56 -4.16
CA SER A 310 -10.33 13.89 -4.16
C SER A 310 -11.84 13.93 -4.41
N LEU A 311 -12.46 12.89 -4.97
CA LEU A 311 -13.90 12.90 -5.29
C LEU A 311 -14.78 12.64 -4.07
N GLU A 312 -14.31 11.82 -3.14
CA GLU A 312 -14.82 11.81 -1.79
C GLU A 312 -13.81 12.54 -0.89
N VAL A 313 -13.96 13.86 -0.81
CA VAL A 313 -13.43 14.62 0.32
C VAL A 313 -14.01 13.96 1.58
N GLY A 314 -13.22 13.11 2.25
CA GLY A 314 -13.49 12.74 3.63
C GLY A 314 -13.80 14.03 4.39
N PRO A 315 -14.76 14.05 5.33
CA PRO A 315 -15.57 15.22 5.73
C PRO A 315 -14.89 16.56 6.07
N ASP A 316 -13.56 16.67 5.98
CA ASP A 316 -12.72 17.78 6.41
C ASP A 316 -11.62 18.20 5.40
N GLY A 317 -11.54 17.63 4.19
CA GLY A 317 -10.43 17.99 3.27
C GLY A 317 -9.05 17.50 3.74
N ILE A 318 -8.99 16.51 4.63
CA ILE A 318 -7.72 15.93 5.09
C ILE A 318 -7.20 14.95 4.02
N LEU A 319 -6.40 15.48 3.09
CA LEU A 319 -5.48 14.67 2.31
C LEU A 319 -4.36 14.20 3.24
N PHE A 320 -4.46 12.97 3.75
CA PHE A 320 -3.30 12.24 4.28
C PHE A 320 -2.39 11.84 3.11
N VAL A 321 -1.70 12.82 2.52
CA VAL A 321 -0.59 12.62 1.59
C VAL A 321 0.43 13.72 1.86
N PRO A 322 1.62 13.40 2.40
CA PRO A 322 2.79 14.13 1.97
C PRO A 322 2.94 13.82 0.49
N ARG A 323 2.71 14.81 -0.39
CA ARG A 323 3.30 14.74 -1.73
C ARG A 323 4.80 14.77 -1.46
N HIS A 324 5.47 13.63 -1.57
CA HIS A 324 6.92 13.63 -1.68
C HIS A 324 7.26 14.49 -2.89
N ALA A 325 7.93 15.61 -2.63
CA ALA A 325 8.61 16.40 -3.64
C ALA A 325 9.87 15.66 -4.08
#